data_AF-F0GEB0-F1
#
_entry.id   AF-F0GEB0-F1
#
_cell.length_a   1.000
_cell.length_b   1.000
_cell.length_c   1.000
_cell.angle_alpha   90.00
_cell.angle_beta   90.00
_cell.angle_gamma   90.00
#
_symmetry.space_group_name_H-M   'P 1'
#
loop_
_entity.id
_entity.type
_entity.pdbx_description
1 polymer ?
#
loop_
_entity_poly.entity_id
_entity_poly.type
_entity_poly.pdbx_seq_one_letter_code
_entity_poly.pdbx_strand_id
1 'polypeptide(L)'
;NALVPRPDAVLVTGDLTDFGHDDEYRHLRELLAPLEIPYYLMVGNHDDRGGLRRAFLDRPELQGGEFVQYALDVGSVRVLALDSQVPGASHGDLCDARLGWLAGQLDAARERPVIVALHPPPFVAGIAHMDALRLAPP
;
A
#
# COMPACT_ATOMS: atom_id res chain seq x y z
N ASN A 1 -14.18 -6.87 -13.87
CA ASN A 1 -14.98 -5.67 -14.22
C ASN A 1 -16.51 -5.83 -14.06
N ALA A 2 -17.04 -6.95 -13.52
CA ALA A 2 -18.50 -7.25 -13.57
C ALA A 2 -19.26 -7.15 -12.23
N LEU A 3 -18.64 -6.65 -11.16
CA LEU A 3 -19.28 -6.52 -9.85
C LEU A 3 -20.44 -5.50 -9.91
N VAL A 4 -21.52 -5.79 -9.17
CA VAL A 4 -22.69 -4.91 -9.01
C VAL A 4 -23.00 -4.75 -7.51
N PRO A 5 -22.87 -3.53 -6.95
CA PRO A 5 -22.40 -2.30 -7.60
C PRO A 5 -20.93 -2.41 -8.06
N ARG A 6 -20.56 -1.65 -9.10
CA ARG A 6 -19.17 -1.57 -9.60
C ARG A 6 -18.33 -0.76 -8.59
N PRO A 7 -17.19 -1.27 -8.12
CA PRO A 7 -16.28 -0.50 -7.27
C PRO A 7 -15.70 0.72 -7.99
N ASP A 8 -15.49 1.81 -7.25
CA ASP A 8 -14.84 3.02 -7.75
C ASP A 8 -13.32 2.83 -7.92
N ALA A 9 -12.69 2.02 -7.07
CA ALA A 9 -11.27 1.70 -7.12
C ALA A 9 -10.97 0.33 -6.47
N VAL A 10 -9.79 -0.21 -6.77
CA VAL A 10 -9.20 -1.37 -6.11
C VAL A 10 -7.88 -0.95 -5.45
N LEU A 11 -7.68 -1.28 -4.19
CA LEU A 11 -6.41 -1.10 -3.49
C LEU A 11 -5.84 -2.47 -3.15
N VAL A 12 -4.64 -2.78 -3.65
CA VAL A 12 -3.93 -4.03 -3.35
C VAL A 12 -2.92 -3.74 -2.23
N THR A 13 -3.21 -4.24 -1.03
CA THR A 13 -2.58 -3.79 0.22
C THR A 13 -1.28 -4.53 0.57
N GLY A 14 -0.39 -4.73 -0.40
CA GLY A 14 0.92 -5.37 -0.20
C GLY A 14 0.96 -6.86 -0.48
N ASP A 15 2.18 -7.41 -0.40
CA ASP A 15 2.57 -8.75 -0.83
C ASP A 15 2.10 -9.03 -2.26
N LEU A 16 2.48 -8.12 -3.14
CA LEU A 16 2.16 -8.17 -4.56
C LEU A 16 2.94 -9.28 -5.28
N THR A 17 4.07 -9.66 -4.69
CA THR A 17 5.02 -10.69 -5.14
C THR A 17 5.44 -11.53 -3.94
N ASP A 18 6.00 -12.73 -4.15
CA ASP A 18 6.46 -13.59 -3.07
C ASP A 18 7.94 -13.35 -2.72
N PHE A 19 8.74 -12.89 -3.69
CA PHE A 19 10.18 -12.67 -3.52
C PHE A 19 10.68 -11.28 -3.94
N GLY A 20 9.80 -10.39 -4.39
CA GLY A 20 10.18 -9.05 -4.85
C GLY A 20 10.96 -9.06 -6.17
N HIS A 21 10.90 -10.13 -6.96
CA HIS A 21 11.66 -10.23 -8.20
C HIS A 21 11.00 -9.47 -9.37
N ASP A 22 11.82 -8.97 -10.29
CA ASP A 22 11.37 -8.19 -11.46
C ASP A 22 10.43 -8.98 -12.39
N ASP A 23 10.57 -10.30 -12.47
CA ASP A 23 9.68 -11.17 -13.24
C ASP A 23 8.32 -11.38 -12.59
N GLU A 24 8.26 -11.45 -11.26
CA GLU A 24 6.99 -11.49 -10.53
C GLU A 24 6.20 -10.20 -10.75
N TYR A 25 6.85 -9.02 -10.69
CA TYR A 25 6.18 -7.75 -10.97
C TYR A 25 5.71 -7.62 -12.42
N ARG A 26 6.48 -8.15 -13.38
CA ARG A 26 6.05 -8.20 -14.78
C ARG A 26 4.79 -9.05 -14.92
N HIS A 27 4.77 -10.20 -14.28
CA HIS A 27 3.61 -11.09 -14.29
C HIS A 27 2.40 -10.44 -13.61
N LEU A 28 2.58 -9.80 -12.46
CA LEU A 28 1.54 -9.01 -11.79
C LEU A 28 0.95 -7.95 -12.74
N ARG A 29 1.79 -7.23 -13.47
CA ARG A 29 1.34 -6.21 -14.43
C ARG A 29 0.48 -6.82 -15.54
N GLU A 30 0.81 -8.00 -16.04
CA GLU A 30 0.01 -8.74 -17.02
C GLU A 30 -1.36 -9.14 -16.45
N LEU A 31 -1.39 -9.60 -15.19
CA LEU A 31 -2.64 -9.98 -14.50
C LEU A 31 -3.56 -8.78 -14.25
N LEU A 32 -2.99 -7.61 -13.96
CA LEU A 32 -3.74 -6.37 -13.71
C LEU A 32 -4.17 -5.66 -14.99
N ALA A 33 -3.53 -5.92 -16.14
CA ALA A 33 -3.81 -5.24 -17.40
C ALA A 33 -5.29 -5.28 -17.86
N PRO A 34 -6.07 -6.37 -17.65
CA PRO A 34 -7.48 -6.42 -18.02
C PRO A 34 -8.42 -5.66 -17.06
N LEU A 35 -7.92 -5.16 -15.93
CA LEU A 35 -8.76 -4.48 -14.94
C LEU A 35 -9.11 -3.07 -15.45
N GLU A 36 -10.41 -2.83 -15.70
CA GLU A 36 -10.93 -1.51 -16.12
C GLU A 36 -11.19 -0.58 -14.94
N ILE A 37 -11.28 -1.13 -13.73
CA ILE A 37 -11.44 -0.34 -12.51
C ILE A 37 -10.07 0.23 -12.15
N PRO A 38 -9.97 1.53 -11.80
CA PRO A 38 -8.73 2.10 -11.29
C PRO A 38 -8.17 1.27 -10.15
N TYR A 39 -6.89 0.93 -10.20
CA TYR A 39 -6.22 0.19 -9.13
C TYR A 39 -4.97 0.91 -8.64
N TYR A 40 -4.67 0.65 -7.37
CA TYR A 40 -3.58 1.25 -6.62
C TYR A 40 -2.84 0.14 -5.85
N LEU A 41 -1.53 0.28 -5.75
CA LEU A 41 -0.63 -0.74 -5.23
C LEU A 41 0.10 -0.24 -3.99
N MET A 42 0.19 -1.09 -2.97
CA MET A 42 1.00 -0.86 -1.79
C MET A 42 2.08 -1.93 -1.70
N VAL A 43 3.19 -1.62 -1.04
CA VAL A 43 4.22 -2.61 -0.72
C VAL A 43 3.83 -3.38 0.55
N GLY A 44 4.03 -4.70 0.53
CA GLY A 44 4.06 -5.56 1.71
C GLY A 44 5.47 -5.94 2.10
N ASN A 45 5.63 -6.91 2.99
CA ASN A 45 6.96 -7.33 3.44
C ASN A 45 7.70 -8.22 2.43
N HIS A 46 6.99 -8.85 1.49
CA HIS A 46 7.59 -9.66 0.42
C HIS A 46 8.02 -8.82 -0.80
N ASP A 47 7.59 -7.56 -0.87
CA ASP A 47 7.84 -6.70 -2.02
C ASP A 47 9.23 -6.05 -2.04
N ASP A 48 9.69 -5.61 -3.21
CA ASP A 48 10.80 -4.66 -3.36
C ASP A 48 10.27 -3.31 -3.88
N ARG A 49 10.53 -2.23 -3.12
CA ARG A 49 10.15 -0.86 -3.53
C ARG A 49 10.71 -0.51 -4.91
N GLY A 50 11.94 -0.93 -5.19
CA GLY A 50 12.61 -0.66 -6.46
C GLY A 50 11.98 -1.43 -7.63
N GLY A 51 11.74 -2.72 -7.45
CA GLY A 51 11.10 -3.61 -8.40
C GLY A 51 9.70 -3.14 -8.76
N LEU A 52 8.89 -2.80 -7.76
CA LEU A 52 7.57 -2.21 -7.96
C LEU A 52 7.66 -0.92 -8.82
N ARG A 53 8.56 0.01 -8.48
CA ARG A 53 8.74 1.26 -9.24
C ARG A 53 9.17 1.00 -10.68
N ARG A 54 10.13 0.10 -10.91
CA ARG A 54 10.62 -0.27 -12.25
C ARG A 54 9.53 -0.92 -13.10
N ALA A 55 8.70 -1.75 -12.51
CA ALA A 55 7.63 -2.43 -13.23
C ALA A 55 6.45 -1.51 -13.56
N PHE A 56 6.24 -0.44 -12.79
CA PHE A 56 5.12 0.50 -12.90
C PHE A 56 5.58 1.96 -13.08
N LEU A 57 6.48 2.21 -14.05
CA LEU A 57 7.03 3.55 -14.35
C LEU A 57 5.96 4.59 -14.73
N ASP A 58 4.84 4.13 -15.26
CA ASP A 58 3.66 4.91 -15.63
C ASP A 58 2.75 5.28 -14.44
N ARG A 59 3.12 4.90 -13.22
CA ARG A 59 2.35 5.15 -11.99
C ARG A 59 3.04 6.20 -11.11
N PRO A 60 2.76 7.50 -11.31
CA PRO A 60 3.48 8.58 -10.63
C PRO A 60 3.34 8.53 -9.09
N GLU A 61 2.24 8.00 -8.57
CA GLU A 61 2.00 7.83 -7.14
C GLU A 61 2.99 6.85 -6.46
N LEU A 62 3.58 5.93 -7.24
CA LEU A 62 4.60 5.01 -6.75
C LEU A 62 6.01 5.62 -6.82
N GLN A 63 6.16 6.72 -7.57
CA GLN A 63 7.45 7.34 -7.85
C GLN A 63 7.77 8.43 -6.82
N GLY A 64 9.04 8.48 -6.42
CA GLY A 64 9.58 9.53 -5.57
C GLY A 64 9.67 9.17 -4.09
N GLY A 65 10.52 9.90 -3.38
CA GLY A 65 10.80 9.68 -1.96
C GLY A 65 11.48 8.35 -1.65
N GLU A 66 11.84 8.18 -0.38
CA GLU A 66 12.41 6.94 0.14
C GLU A 66 11.36 5.82 0.25
N PHE A 67 10.13 6.20 0.61
CA PHE A 67 9.01 5.30 0.88
C PHE A 67 7.97 5.33 -0.26
N VAL A 68 7.26 4.23 -0.48
CA VAL A 68 6.13 4.13 -1.42
C VAL A 68 4.83 4.43 -0.67
N GLN A 69 4.72 5.66 -0.14
CA GLN A 69 3.51 6.14 0.54
C GLN A 69 2.92 7.32 -0.23
N TYR A 70 1.59 7.31 -0.39
CA TYR A 70 0.89 8.32 -1.17
C TYR A 70 -0.54 8.48 -0.70
N ALA A 71 -1.14 9.59 -1.12
CA ALA A 71 -2.52 9.94 -0.83
C ALA A 71 -3.29 10.13 -2.13
N LEU A 72 -4.52 9.63 -2.19
CA LEU A 72 -5.41 9.78 -3.34
C LEU A 72 -6.85 10.00 -2.87
N ASP A 73 -7.68 10.56 -3.74
CA ASP A 73 -9.09 10.78 -3.46
C ASP A 73 -9.93 9.82 -4.33
N VAL A 74 -10.81 9.02 -3.69
CA VAL A 74 -11.81 8.19 -4.37
C VAL A 74 -13.18 8.74 -4.03
N GLY A 75 -13.78 9.48 -4.96
CA GLY A 75 -15.00 10.22 -4.68
C GLY A 75 -14.80 11.22 -3.54
N SER A 76 -15.60 11.10 -2.47
CA SER A 76 -15.50 11.95 -1.28
C SER A 76 -14.54 11.42 -0.20
N VAL A 77 -13.87 10.29 -0.42
CA VAL A 77 -13.03 9.63 0.57
C VAL A 77 -11.56 9.85 0.25
N ARG A 78 -10.77 10.25 1.26
CA ARG A 78 -9.31 10.28 1.18
C ARG A 78 -8.75 8.89 1.50
N VAL A 79 -7.87 8.37 0.67
CA VAL A 79 -7.14 7.13 0.95
C VAL A 79 -5.67 7.45 1.15
N LEU A 80 -5.11 6.99 2.26
CA LEU A 80 -3.70 7.12 2.62
C LEU A 80 -3.06 5.71 2.58
N ALA A 81 -2.27 5.46 1.56
CA ALA A 81 -1.51 4.22 1.39
C ALA A 81 -0.16 4.38 2.10
N LEU A 82 0.08 3.57 3.15
CA LEU A 82 1.30 3.65 3.95
C LEU A 82 2.29 2.54 3.59
N ASP A 83 3.56 2.95 3.47
CA ASP A 83 4.70 2.04 3.39
C ASP A 83 5.23 1.74 4.79
N SER A 84 4.83 0.58 5.29
CA SER A 84 5.27 0.05 6.59
C SER A 84 6.42 -0.95 6.46
N GLN A 85 6.95 -1.16 5.24
CA GLN A 85 7.95 -2.18 4.99
C GLN A 85 9.26 -1.88 5.72
N VAL A 86 9.80 -2.92 6.35
CA VAL A 86 11.16 -2.96 6.88
C VAL A 86 11.98 -3.90 6.00
N PRO A 87 12.96 -3.42 5.22
CA PRO A 87 13.74 -4.27 4.34
C PRO A 87 14.40 -5.44 5.09
N GLY A 88 14.16 -6.67 4.60
CA GLY A 88 14.69 -7.89 5.20
C GLY A 88 13.96 -8.37 6.45
N ALA A 89 12.83 -7.77 6.82
CA ALA A 89 12.02 -8.21 7.95
C ALA A 89 10.54 -8.35 7.58
N SER A 90 9.88 -9.30 8.24
CA SER A 90 8.46 -9.60 8.01
C SER A 90 7.50 -8.72 8.84
N HIS A 91 8.00 -7.92 9.78
CA HIS A 91 7.17 -7.01 10.57
C HIS A 91 7.05 -5.65 9.91
N GLY A 92 6.01 -4.89 10.29
CA GLY A 92 5.87 -3.49 9.92
C GLY A 92 6.51 -2.54 10.92
N ASP A 93 7.00 -1.41 10.42
CA ASP A 93 7.39 -0.26 11.25
C ASP A 93 7.06 1.05 10.53
N LEU A 94 6.86 2.14 11.28
CA LEU A 94 6.68 3.50 10.77
C LEU A 94 7.60 4.45 11.55
N CYS A 95 8.61 4.99 10.86
CA CYS A 95 9.51 5.97 11.46
C CYS A 95 8.87 7.37 11.53
N ASP A 96 9.49 8.28 12.27
CA ASP A 96 9.02 9.65 12.48
C ASP A 96 8.70 10.40 11.17
N ALA A 97 9.47 10.18 10.11
CA ALA A 97 9.20 10.81 8.81
C ALA A 97 7.86 10.33 8.21
N ARG A 98 7.57 9.04 8.32
CA ARG A 98 6.35 8.42 7.81
C ARG A 98 5.13 8.81 8.66
N LEU A 99 5.29 8.83 9.97
CA LEU A 99 4.27 9.29 10.92
C LEU A 99 3.98 10.78 10.78
N GLY A 100 5.03 11.60 10.61
CA GLY A 100 4.89 13.04 10.37
C GLY A 100 4.15 13.35 9.07
N TRP A 101 4.43 12.60 8.00
CA TRP A 101 3.66 12.69 6.75
C TRP A 101 2.19 12.29 6.98
N LEU A 102 1.94 11.18 7.68
CA LEU A 102 0.58 10.71 7.95
C LEU A 102 -0.21 11.75 8.74
N ALA A 103 0.38 12.33 9.79
CA ALA A 103 -0.23 13.40 10.58
C ALA A 103 -0.61 14.60 9.70
N GLY A 104 0.30 15.05 8.83
CA GLY A 104 0.03 16.14 7.89
C GLY A 104 -1.10 15.83 6.91
N GLN A 105 -1.20 14.60 6.41
CA GLN A 105 -2.29 14.17 5.54
C GLN A 105 -3.64 14.13 6.25
N LEU A 106 -3.65 13.62 7.49
CA LEU A 106 -4.86 13.58 8.32
C LEU A 106 -5.34 14.99 8.65
N ASP A 107 -4.43 15.91 8.96
CA ASP A 107 -4.75 17.31 9.20
C ASP A 107 -5.36 18.00 7.98
N ALA A 108 -4.81 17.74 6.79
CA ALA A 108 -5.33 18.28 5.54
C ALA A 108 -6.72 17.70 5.16
N ALA A 109 -7.10 16.55 5.70
CA ALA A 109 -8.33 15.83 5.38
C ALA A 109 -9.40 15.88 6.49
N ARG A 110 -9.26 16.77 7.48
CA ARG A 110 -10.13 16.86 8.67
C ARG A 110 -11.64 16.89 8.39
N GLU A 111 -12.06 17.42 7.24
CA GLU A 111 -13.48 17.59 6.88
C GLU A 111 -14.03 16.48 5.97
N ARG A 112 -13.30 15.40 5.75
CA ARG A 112 -13.76 14.27 4.92
C ARG A 112 -13.36 12.91 5.52
N PRO A 113 -14.10 11.82 5.19
CA PRO A 113 -13.71 10.49 5.61
C PRO A 113 -12.33 10.11 5.07
N VAL A 114 -11.53 9.44 5.92
CA VAL A 114 -10.19 8.96 5.57
C VAL A 114 -10.10 7.46 5.79
N ILE A 115 -9.57 6.75 4.80
CA ILE A 115 -9.13 5.37 4.90
C ILE A 115 -7.60 5.38 5.01
N VAL A 116 -7.06 4.80 6.08
CA VAL A 116 -5.63 4.52 6.21
C VAL A 116 -5.42 3.05 5.90
N ALA A 117 -4.62 2.75 4.88
CA ALA A 117 -4.30 1.40 4.48
C ALA A 117 -2.88 1.04 4.89
N LEU A 118 -2.74 -0.15 5.46
CA LEU A 118 -1.49 -0.74 5.94
C LEU A 118 -1.45 -2.21 5.49
N HIS A 119 -0.25 -2.74 5.30
CA HIS A 119 -0.08 -4.16 5.00
C HIS A 119 -0.17 -5.02 6.29
N PRO A 120 0.73 -4.86 7.29
CA PRO A 120 0.56 -5.53 8.57
C PRO A 120 -0.51 -4.80 9.42
N PRO A 121 -1.35 -5.55 10.15
CA PRO A 121 -2.38 -4.95 11.00
C PRO A 121 -1.72 -4.15 12.14
N PRO A 122 -2.24 -2.95 12.48
CA PRO A 122 -1.74 -2.15 13.61
C PRO A 122 -2.33 -2.57 14.96
N PHE A 123 -2.93 -3.77 15.03
CA PHE A 123 -3.60 -4.31 16.21
C PHE A 123 -3.40 -5.83 16.28
N VAL A 124 -3.70 -6.41 17.43
CA VAL A 124 -3.75 -7.87 17.60
C VAL A 124 -5.00 -8.40 16.89
N ALA A 125 -4.79 -9.11 15.79
CA ALA A 125 -5.83 -9.70 14.96
C ALA A 125 -6.33 -11.05 15.51
N GLY A 126 -5.60 -11.65 16.46
CA GLY A 126 -5.95 -12.95 17.06
C GLY A 126 -5.52 -14.15 16.23
N ILE A 127 -4.70 -13.92 15.19
CA ILE A 127 -4.07 -14.94 14.38
C ILE A 127 -2.60 -14.94 14.74
N ALA A 128 -2.16 -15.94 15.52
CA ALA A 128 -0.85 -15.92 16.18
C ALA A 128 0.34 -15.58 15.26
N HIS A 129 0.34 -16.08 14.02
CA HIS A 129 1.38 -15.76 13.05
C HIS A 129 1.36 -14.29 12.61
N MET A 130 0.18 -13.75 12.26
CA MET A 130 0.03 -12.33 11.87
C MET A 130 0.30 -11.39 13.06
N ASP A 131 -0.09 -11.80 14.27
CA ASP A 131 0.15 -11.01 15.48
C ASP A 131 1.64 -10.87 15.78
N ALA A 132 2.47 -11.84 15.39
CA ALA A 132 3.93 -11.76 15.49
C ALA A 132 4.55 -10.82 14.44
N LEU A 133 3.84 -10.57 13.33
CA LEU A 133 4.27 -9.74 12.20
C LEU A 133 3.61 -8.34 12.18
N ARG A 134 2.80 -8.02 13.19
CA ARG A 134 2.05 -6.75 13.28
C ARG A 134 2.97 -5.53 13.21
N LEU A 135 2.37 -4.37 12.93
CA LEU A 135 3.06 -3.09 13.02
C LEU A 135 3.59 -2.88 14.45
N ALA A 136 4.88 -2.53 14.58
CA ALA A 136 5.47 -2.21 15.86
C ALA A 136 4.77 -1.00 16.50
N PRO A 137 4.56 -0.99 17.82
CA PRO A 137 4.09 0.22 18.50
C PRO A 137 5.15 1.33 18.33
N PRO A 138 4.72 2.60 18.23
CA PRO A 138 5.63 3.74 18.24
C PRO A 138 6.38 3.86 19.57
#